data_AF-A0A397D5U2-F1
#
_entry.id   AF-A0A397D5U2-F1
#
_cell.length_a   1.000
_cell.length_b   1.000
_cell.length_c   1.000
_cell.angle_alpha   90.00
_cell.angle_beta   90.00
_cell.angle_gamma   90.00
#
_symmetry.space_group_name_H-M   'P 1'
#
loop_
_entity.id
_entity.type
_entity.pdbx_description
1 polymer ?
#
loop_
_entity_poly.entity_id
_entity_poly.type
_entity_poly.pdbx_seq_one_letter_code
_entity_poly.pdbx_strand_id
1 'polypeptide(L)'
;MRTFQTGDLPAIDRRLAATASLPTPTPPEETFNMLIACKSAVATFPLQVMLDSLATTHQPATWATAKGVCRDFMRVKNIGISFNCTDRDMVTRLGGLKLNICGRPFLIRDVDSVATDHPGIVVHAFPAHYNSFEVLEDADDEIDATPAPYIVTVDGNPNLYATHARSNANLQCYNAFNTDVESMTVGELTDYLEHYANSFQSEDDPSIALAMIQANPGHLAPILDVQTPKNIEVLVHKAPGHALQRFIQSHSYLDRIIDAMQEQANATLPQPLWAHLWPEAATSNNPTSLVLSSLVPNSANHSLVLALAQFCLFLQLNQPEIYFNAIKVSALVHQACHKHGGLPRLATLTLAPHFLWSDATLCALAASPMGDYLLTRSNLAIPIQQAIMVLATLHPLDVFTLPCYSA
;
A
#
# COMPACT_ATOMS: atom_id res chain seq x y z
N MET A 1 9.23 -36.04 4.61
CA MET A 1 7.80 -36.37 4.39
C MET A 1 7.14 -36.48 5.76
N ARG A 2 6.42 -35.45 6.23
CA ARG A 2 5.72 -35.46 7.53
C ARG A 2 4.22 -35.50 7.26
N THR A 3 3.57 -36.59 7.65
CA THR A 3 2.13 -36.82 7.64
C THR A 3 1.45 -36.00 8.75
N PHE A 4 0.36 -35.31 8.42
CA PHE A 4 -0.48 -34.56 9.36
C PHE A 4 -1.23 -35.51 10.31
N GLN A 5 -1.24 -35.23 11.61
CA GLN A 5 -2.02 -35.97 12.60
C GLN A 5 -3.50 -35.53 12.57
N THR A 6 -4.41 -36.46 12.26
CA THR A 6 -5.86 -36.30 12.44
C THR A 6 -6.25 -36.71 13.86
N GLY A 7 -6.81 -35.79 14.64
CA GLY A 7 -7.34 -36.09 15.97
C GLY A 7 -8.61 -36.97 15.93
N ASP A 8 -8.80 -37.76 16.98
CA ASP A 8 -9.84 -38.79 17.16
C ASP A 8 -11.27 -38.23 17.35
N LEU A 9 -11.86 -37.62 16.31
CA LEU A 9 -13.29 -37.26 16.35
C LEU A 9 -14.19 -38.37 15.78
N PRO A 10 -15.24 -38.78 16.52
CA PRO A 10 -16.26 -39.72 16.02
C PRO A 10 -16.90 -39.24 14.71
N ALA A 11 -17.27 -40.18 13.83
CA ALA A 11 -17.78 -39.87 12.49
C ALA A 11 -19.08 -39.03 12.51
N ILE A 12 -19.90 -39.18 13.56
CA ILE A 12 -21.15 -38.43 13.72
C ILE A 12 -20.88 -36.95 14.02
N ASP A 13 -19.86 -36.64 14.81
CA ASP A 13 -19.47 -35.27 15.15
C ASP A 13 -18.82 -34.56 13.97
N ARG A 14 -18.03 -35.30 13.16
CA ARG A 14 -17.53 -34.82 11.87
C ARG A 14 -18.68 -34.48 10.91
N ARG A 15 -19.73 -35.30 10.88
CA ARG A 15 -20.91 -35.06 10.04
C ARG A 15 -21.70 -33.86 10.52
N LEU A 16 -21.93 -33.72 11.84
CA LEU A 16 -22.64 -32.58 12.42
C LEU A 16 -21.87 -31.26 12.24
N ALA A 17 -20.54 -31.28 12.37
CA ALA A 17 -19.69 -30.11 12.05
C ALA A 17 -19.74 -29.76 10.55
N ALA A 18 -19.77 -30.76 9.66
CA ALA A 18 -19.89 -30.56 8.21
C ALA A 18 -21.29 -30.09 7.77
N THR A 19 -22.34 -30.37 8.57
CA THR A 19 -23.73 -29.97 8.28
C THR A 19 -24.22 -28.80 9.12
N ALA A 20 -23.39 -28.24 10.00
CA ALA A 20 -23.67 -26.95 10.59
C ALA A 20 -23.77 -25.96 9.43
N SER A 21 -24.95 -25.42 9.18
CA SER A 21 -25.18 -24.44 8.13
C SER A 21 -24.17 -23.31 8.31
N LEU A 22 -23.10 -23.34 7.51
CA LEU A 22 -22.13 -22.26 7.47
C LEU A 22 -22.94 -21.00 7.11
N PRO A 23 -22.67 -19.86 7.75
CA PRO A 23 -23.19 -18.60 7.27
C PRO A 23 -22.89 -18.52 5.77
N THR A 24 -23.88 -18.16 4.95
CA THR A 24 -23.70 -18.05 3.49
C THR A 24 -22.39 -17.32 3.22
N PRO A 25 -21.46 -17.90 2.43
CA PRO A 25 -20.23 -17.22 2.06
C PRO A 25 -20.58 -15.87 1.46
N THR A 26 -20.23 -14.81 2.18
CA THR A 26 -20.42 -13.45 1.72
C THR A 26 -19.21 -13.10 0.88
N PRO A 27 -19.38 -12.62 -0.37
CA PRO A 27 -18.26 -12.16 -1.19
C PRO A 27 -17.40 -11.16 -0.39
N PRO A 28 -16.07 -11.17 -0.53
CA PRO A 28 -15.20 -10.22 0.18
C PRO A 28 -15.60 -8.75 -0.01
N GLU A 29 -16.24 -8.44 -1.14
CA GLU A 29 -16.77 -7.12 -1.50
C GLU A 29 -17.93 -6.63 -0.62
N GLU A 30 -18.57 -7.54 0.11
CA GLU A 30 -19.69 -7.29 1.01
C GLU A 30 -19.30 -7.47 2.49
N THR A 31 -18.00 -7.57 2.80
CA THR A 31 -17.48 -7.69 4.18
C THR A 31 -16.60 -6.51 4.59
N PHE A 32 -16.87 -5.93 5.75
CA PHE A 32 -16.17 -4.78 6.31
C PHE A 32 -15.52 -5.14 7.66
N ASN A 33 -14.22 -4.90 7.80
CA ASN A 33 -13.47 -5.30 9.00
C ASN A 33 -13.69 -4.33 10.16
N MET A 34 -14.01 -4.86 11.33
CA MET A 34 -14.30 -4.09 12.54
C MET A 34 -13.48 -4.63 13.72
N LEU A 35 -13.17 -3.77 14.69
CA LEU A 35 -12.36 -4.09 15.86
C LEU A 35 -12.99 -3.55 17.13
N ILE A 36 -13.24 -4.43 18.11
CA ILE A 36 -13.51 -4.03 19.48
C ILE A 36 -12.17 -3.86 20.19
N ALA A 37 -11.76 -2.63 20.45
CA ALA A 37 -10.49 -2.32 21.09
C ALA A 37 -10.52 -2.64 22.60
N CYS A 38 -10.29 -3.90 22.94
CA CYS A 38 -10.41 -4.43 24.30
C CYS A 38 -9.14 -5.14 24.81
N LYS A 39 -7.97 -4.52 24.58
CA LYS A 39 -6.63 -5.01 25.01
C LYS A 39 -6.60 -5.66 26.39
N SER A 40 -7.22 -5.02 27.39
CA SER A 40 -7.23 -5.54 28.77
C SER A 40 -8.12 -6.77 28.94
N ALA A 41 -9.23 -6.87 28.20
CA ALA A 41 -10.10 -8.04 28.21
C ALA A 41 -9.45 -9.22 27.47
N VAL A 42 -8.86 -8.99 26.29
CA VAL A 42 -8.18 -10.06 25.54
C VAL A 42 -6.89 -10.54 26.21
N ALA A 43 -6.31 -9.79 27.15
CA ALA A 43 -5.20 -10.29 27.96
C ALA A 43 -5.67 -11.24 29.09
N THR A 44 -6.93 -11.09 29.52
CA THR A 44 -7.46 -11.70 30.74
C THR A 44 -8.41 -12.86 30.44
N PHE A 45 -9.21 -12.76 29.39
CA PHE A 45 -10.32 -13.66 29.10
C PHE A 45 -10.14 -14.40 27.76
N PRO A 46 -10.51 -15.70 27.68
CA PRO A 46 -10.62 -16.43 26.41
C PRO A 46 -11.66 -15.81 25.47
N LEU A 47 -11.50 -16.03 24.15
CA LEU A 47 -12.43 -15.50 23.13
C LEU A 47 -13.88 -15.86 23.43
N GLN A 48 -14.16 -17.13 23.73
CA GLN A 48 -15.50 -17.61 24.02
C GLN A 48 -16.18 -16.82 25.15
N VAL A 49 -15.48 -16.57 26.25
CA VAL A 49 -16.01 -15.82 27.41
C VAL A 49 -16.39 -14.39 27.01
N MET A 50 -15.61 -13.77 26.13
CA MET A 50 -15.91 -12.43 25.63
C MET A 50 -17.08 -12.44 24.66
N LEU A 51 -17.20 -13.45 23.79
CA LEU A 51 -18.35 -13.63 22.89
C LEU A 51 -19.65 -13.86 23.67
N ASP A 52 -19.61 -14.65 24.73
CA ASP A 52 -20.76 -14.87 25.62
C ASP A 52 -21.19 -13.54 26.26
N SER A 53 -20.24 -12.70 26.68
CA SER A 53 -20.52 -11.35 27.19
C SER A 53 -21.16 -10.44 26.14
N LEU A 54 -20.74 -10.54 24.87
CA LEU A 54 -21.28 -9.79 23.75
C LEU A 54 -22.67 -10.27 23.31
N ALA A 55 -22.98 -11.54 23.57
CA ALA A 55 -24.28 -12.15 23.29
C ALA A 55 -25.39 -11.69 24.25
N THR A 56 -25.04 -11.17 25.43
CA THR A 56 -26.00 -10.71 26.46
C THR A 56 -26.96 -9.61 25.96
N THR A 57 -28.06 -9.42 26.70
CA THR A 57 -29.09 -8.40 26.43
C THR A 57 -28.74 -7.01 26.95
N HIS A 58 -27.64 -6.85 27.69
CA HIS A 58 -27.20 -5.58 28.28
C HIS A 58 -26.35 -4.71 27.34
N GLN A 59 -26.36 -5.02 26.04
CA GLN A 59 -25.64 -4.24 25.03
C GLN A 59 -26.53 -3.13 24.45
N PRO A 60 -25.95 -2.09 23.83
CA PRO A 60 -26.73 -1.07 23.13
C PRO A 60 -27.67 -1.66 22.07
N ALA A 61 -28.83 -1.03 21.86
CA ALA A 61 -29.82 -1.49 20.87
C ALA A 61 -29.21 -1.62 19.46
N THR A 62 -28.33 -0.69 19.07
CA THR A 62 -27.60 -0.72 17.80
C THR A 62 -26.79 -2.01 17.63
N TRP A 63 -26.14 -2.50 18.70
CA TRP A 63 -25.42 -3.77 18.67
C TRP A 63 -26.38 -4.95 18.51
N ALA A 64 -27.49 -4.96 19.26
CA ALA A 64 -28.47 -6.03 19.20
C ALA A 64 -29.04 -6.22 17.77
N THR A 65 -29.30 -5.12 17.06
CA THR A 65 -29.75 -5.14 15.67
C THR A 65 -28.66 -5.61 14.71
N ALA A 66 -27.39 -5.23 14.96
CA ALA A 66 -26.28 -5.55 14.07
C ALA A 66 -25.71 -6.97 14.24
N LYS A 67 -26.05 -7.72 15.31
CA LYS A 67 -25.49 -9.07 15.56
C LYS A 67 -25.62 -10.01 14.35
N GLY A 68 -26.74 -9.95 13.63
CA GLY A 68 -27.02 -10.83 12.48
C GLY A 68 -26.11 -10.60 11.27
N VAL A 69 -25.49 -9.42 11.17
CA VAL A 69 -24.55 -9.04 10.10
C VAL A 69 -23.09 -9.05 10.57
N CYS A 70 -22.83 -9.37 11.85
CA CYS A 70 -21.48 -9.48 12.39
C CYS A 70 -21.03 -10.95 12.46
N ARG A 71 -19.84 -11.26 11.97
CA ARG A 71 -19.33 -12.63 11.85
C ARG A 71 -17.81 -12.70 12.00
N ASP A 72 -17.28 -13.92 12.04
CA ASP A 72 -15.84 -14.22 12.03
C ASP A 72 -15.05 -13.55 13.16
N PHE A 73 -15.60 -13.59 14.37
CA PHE A 73 -14.96 -12.99 15.54
C PHE A 73 -13.64 -13.70 15.87
N MET A 74 -12.55 -12.94 15.92
CA MET A 74 -11.21 -13.43 16.22
C MET A 74 -10.55 -12.61 17.32
N ARG A 75 -9.84 -13.29 18.22
CA ARG A 75 -9.03 -12.63 19.25
C ARG A 75 -7.70 -12.17 18.65
N VAL A 76 -7.45 -10.87 18.71
CA VAL A 76 -6.17 -10.26 18.34
C VAL A 76 -5.35 -9.97 19.60
N LYS A 77 -4.23 -10.67 19.75
CA LYS A 77 -3.38 -10.59 20.96
C LYS A 77 -2.95 -9.14 21.22
N ASN A 78 -3.11 -8.68 22.46
CA ASN A 78 -2.79 -7.33 22.92
C ASN A 78 -3.53 -6.16 22.25
N ILE A 79 -4.57 -6.44 21.46
CA ILE A 79 -5.33 -5.41 20.72
C ILE A 79 -6.82 -5.47 21.09
N GLY A 80 -7.49 -6.58 20.79
CA GLY A 80 -8.95 -6.64 20.89
C GLY A 80 -9.58 -7.82 20.15
N ILE A 81 -10.87 -7.70 19.84
CA ILE A 81 -11.62 -8.69 19.06
C ILE A 81 -11.91 -8.11 17.68
N SER A 82 -11.37 -8.73 16.63
CA SER A 82 -11.70 -8.41 15.25
C SER A 82 -12.93 -9.19 14.81
N PHE A 83 -13.76 -8.61 13.93
CA PHE A 83 -14.93 -9.26 13.33
C PHE A 83 -15.28 -8.59 12.00
N ASN A 84 -16.04 -9.28 11.16
CA ASN A 84 -16.54 -8.77 9.89
C ASN A 84 -17.98 -8.30 10.04
N CYS A 85 -18.33 -7.16 9.44
CA CYS A 85 -19.70 -6.69 9.27
C CYS A 85 -20.10 -6.83 7.79
N THR A 86 -21.27 -7.39 7.49
CA THR A 86 -21.73 -7.57 6.10
C THR A 86 -22.66 -6.48 5.60
N ASP A 87 -22.73 -5.35 6.31
CA ASP A 87 -23.67 -4.26 6.04
C ASP A 87 -22.96 -2.92 6.26
N ARG A 88 -22.83 -2.14 5.18
CA ARG A 88 -22.12 -0.85 5.17
C ARG A 88 -22.79 0.22 6.05
N ASP A 89 -24.11 0.22 6.13
CA ASP A 89 -24.84 1.17 6.98
C ASP A 89 -24.61 0.83 8.45
N MET A 90 -24.51 -0.46 8.77
CA MET A 90 -24.20 -0.92 10.13
C MET A 90 -22.76 -0.62 10.54
N VAL A 91 -21.78 -0.69 9.63
CA VAL A 91 -20.39 -0.27 9.92
C VAL A 91 -20.35 1.15 10.48
N THR A 92 -21.01 2.09 9.80
CA THR A 92 -21.05 3.50 10.21
C THR A 92 -21.70 3.68 11.57
N ARG A 93 -22.78 2.93 11.85
CA ARG A 93 -23.51 2.98 13.13
C ARG A 93 -22.79 2.27 14.28
N LEU A 94 -21.98 1.27 13.96
CA LEU A 94 -21.16 0.53 14.91
C LEU A 94 -19.88 1.29 15.24
N GLY A 95 -19.32 2.08 14.32
CA GLY A 95 -18.16 2.92 14.56
C GLY A 95 -18.36 3.84 15.77
N GLY A 96 -17.46 3.74 16.76
CA GLY A 96 -17.54 4.52 18.00
C GLY A 96 -18.58 4.03 19.02
N LEU A 97 -19.30 2.93 18.74
CA LEU A 97 -20.22 2.32 19.70
C LEU A 97 -19.43 1.68 20.85
N LYS A 98 -19.93 1.83 22.09
CA LYS A 98 -19.35 1.19 23.28
C LYS A 98 -20.08 -0.10 23.62
N LEU A 99 -19.36 -1.22 23.66
CA LEU A 99 -19.85 -2.52 24.07
C LEU A 99 -19.30 -2.89 25.45
N ASN A 100 -20.13 -3.54 26.26
CA ASN A 100 -19.72 -4.02 27.57
C ASN A 100 -19.19 -5.45 27.47
N ILE A 101 -17.90 -5.64 27.69
CA ILE A 101 -17.27 -6.96 27.73
C ILE A 101 -16.78 -7.23 29.14
N CYS A 102 -17.28 -8.30 29.76
CA CYS A 102 -16.91 -8.73 31.10
C CYS A 102 -17.00 -7.57 32.13
N GLY A 103 -18.08 -6.77 32.06
CA GLY A 103 -18.35 -5.65 32.96
C GLY A 103 -17.57 -4.36 32.67
N ARG A 104 -16.85 -4.27 31.54
CA ARG A 104 -16.10 -3.06 31.15
C ARG A 104 -16.50 -2.56 29.76
N PRO A 105 -16.61 -1.24 29.55
CA PRO A 105 -16.95 -0.67 28.25
C PRO A 105 -15.72 -0.60 27.33
N PHE A 106 -15.90 -1.01 26.08
CA PHE A 106 -14.88 -0.94 25.02
C PHE A 106 -15.49 -0.41 23.72
N LEU A 107 -14.69 0.34 22.96
CA LEU A 107 -15.13 0.95 21.70
C LEU A 107 -14.97 -0.01 20.53
N ILE A 108 -15.96 -0.03 19.64
CA ILE A 108 -15.82 -0.55 18.29
C ILE A 108 -15.14 0.53 17.44
N ARG A 109 -14.13 0.10 16.69
CA ARG A 109 -13.40 0.88 15.71
C ARG A 109 -13.56 0.20 14.36
N ASP A 110 -13.60 1.02 13.33
CA ASP A 110 -13.32 0.54 11.98
C ASP A 110 -11.85 0.09 11.92
N VAL A 111 -11.56 -1.05 11.28
CA VAL A 111 -10.18 -1.53 11.10
C VAL A 111 -9.47 -0.75 10.00
N ASP A 112 -10.21 -0.02 9.15
CA ASP A 112 -9.65 0.72 8.02
C ASP A 112 -8.78 1.94 8.41
N SER A 113 -8.57 2.19 9.71
CA SER A 113 -7.46 3.04 10.15
C SER A 113 -7.08 2.72 11.60
N VAL A 114 -5.94 2.05 11.80
CA VAL A 114 -5.26 2.18 13.09
C VAL A 114 -4.73 3.61 13.12
N ALA A 115 -5.51 4.53 13.69
CA ALA A 115 -5.17 5.95 13.78
C ALA A 115 -3.72 6.11 14.23
N THR A 116 -2.89 6.63 13.33
CA THR A 116 -1.61 7.21 13.73
C THR A 116 -1.88 8.59 14.28
N ASP A 117 -0.96 9.10 15.09
CA ASP A 117 -1.01 10.50 15.52
C ASP A 117 -0.72 11.48 14.35
N HIS A 118 -0.37 10.98 13.15
CA HIS A 118 0.01 11.80 12.00
C HIS A 118 -1.10 11.86 10.94
N PRO A 119 -1.76 13.02 10.73
CA PRO A 119 -2.91 13.17 9.84
C PRO A 119 -2.62 12.89 8.35
N GLY A 120 -1.34 12.90 7.95
CA GLY A 120 -0.89 12.52 6.60
C GLY A 120 -0.64 11.02 6.37
N ILE A 121 -0.98 10.13 7.33
CA ILE A 121 -0.63 8.70 7.28
C ILE A 121 -1.82 7.81 7.62
N VAL A 122 -2.03 6.78 6.81
CA VAL A 122 -3.05 5.75 7.01
C VAL A 122 -2.37 4.40 7.23
N VAL A 123 -2.53 3.82 8.41
CA VAL A 123 -2.00 2.47 8.73
C VAL A 123 -3.01 1.41 8.40
N HIS A 124 -2.52 0.36 7.75
CA HIS A 124 -3.29 -0.78 7.29
C HIS A 124 -2.99 -2.00 8.16
N ALA A 125 -4.02 -2.80 8.42
CA ALA A 125 -3.90 -4.07 9.10
C ALA A 125 -4.48 -5.19 8.22
N PHE A 126 -3.78 -6.32 8.15
CA PHE A 126 -4.20 -7.47 7.34
C PHE A 126 -4.38 -8.71 8.22
N PRO A 127 -5.27 -9.64 7.83
CA PRO A 127 -5.42 -10.91 8.50
C PRO A 127 -4.11 -11.70 8.59
N ALA A 128 -3.87 -12.34 9.74
CA ALA A 128 -2.61 -13.03 10.02
C ALA A 128 -2.32 -14.21 9.08
N HIS A 129 -3.35 -14.83 8.49
CA HIS A 129 -3.19 -15.95 7.55
C HIS A 129 -2.73 -15.50 6.15
N TYR A 130 -2.89 -14.23 5.80
CA TYR A 130 -2.35 -13.66 4.56
C TYR A 130 -0.87 -13.26 4.67
N ASN A 131 -0.21 -13.59 5.78
CA ASN A 131 1.20 -13.25 6.02
C ASN A 131 2.19 -14.34 5.52
N SER A 132 1.73 -15.25 4.67
CA SER A 132 2.57 -16.25 4.01
C SER A 132 2.48 -16.10 2.49
N PHE A 133 3.62 -16.16 1.83
CA PHE A 133 3.72 -16.13 0.37
C PHE A 133 4.64 -17.24 -0.15
N GLU A 134 4.44 -17.62 -1.41
CA GLU A 134 5.31 -18.53 -2.15
C GLU A 134 5.81 -17.83 -3.43
N VAL A 135 7.10 -17.98 -3.72
CA VAL A 135 7.74 -17.45 -4.94
C VAL A 135 7.50 -18.46 -6.06
N LEU A 136 6.82 -18.02 -7.12
CA LEU A 136 6.35 -18.93 -8.16
C LEU A 136 7.43 -19.26 -9.20
N GLU A 137 8.34 -18.34 -9.50
CA GLU A 137 9.33 -18.52 -10.55
C GLU A 137 10.50 -17.54 -10.39
N ASP A 138 11.71 -17.97 -10.75
CA ASP A 138 12.92 -17.14 -10.80
C ASP A 138 13.28 -16.99 -12.28
N ALA A 139 13.33 -15.76 -12.79
CA ALA A 139 13.56 -15.55 -14.22
C ALA A 139 15.03 -15.73 -14.59
N ASP A 140 15.27 -16.06 -15.86
CA ASP A 140 16.60 -16.15 -16.44
C ASP A 140 17.12 -14.77 -16.86
N ASP A 141 17.93 -14.17 -16.00
CA ASP A 141 18.52 -12.84 -16.22
C ASP A 141 19.49 -12.79 -17.41
N GLU A 142 19.93 -13.93 -17.96
CA GLU A 142 20.80 -13.97 -19.14
C GLU A 142 20.06 -13.66 -20.44
N ILE A 143 18.73 -13.77 -20.43
CA ILE A 143 17.88 -13.62 -21.62
C ILE A 143 17.20 -12.24 -21.65
N ASP A 144 16.81 -11.71 -20.49
CA ASP A 144 15.99 -10.50 -20.39
C ASP A 144 16.79 -9.24 -19.99
N ALA A 145 16.58 -8.17 -20.74
CA ALA A 145 17.18 -6.87 -20.48
C ALA A 145 16.53 -6.11 -19.30
N THR A 146 15.34 -6.53 -18.88
CA THR A 146 14.58 -5.95 -17.78
C THR A 146 14.54 -6.89 -16.57
N PRO A 147 14.71 -6.38 -15.33
CA PRO A 147 14.56 -7.21 -14.14
C PRO A 147 13.18 -7.85 -14.11
N ALA A 148 13.13 -9.17 -13.98
CA ALA A 148 11.85 -9.85 -13.95
C ALA A 148 11.04 -9.48 -12.71
N PRO A 149 9.70 -9.40 -12.83
CA PRO A 149 8.83 -9.17 -11.69
C PRO A 149 9.02 -10.29 -10.66
N TYR A 150 8.97 -9.93 -9.39
CA TYR A 150 9.02 -10.88 -8.29
C TYR A 150 7.62 -11.45 -8.13
N ILE A 151 7.43 -12.72 -8.47
CA ILE A 151 6.09 -13.32 -8.52
C ILE A 151 5.79 -14.00 -7.19
N VAL A 152 4.70 -13.57 -6.54
CA VAL A 152 4.23 -14.13 -5.27
C VAL A 152 2.75 -14.45 -5.27
N THR A 153 2.39 -15.55 -4.61
CA THR A 153 0.99 -15.85 -4.22
C THR A 153 0.80 -15.57 -2.74
N VAL A 154 -0.42 -15.24 -2.33
CA VAL A 154 -0.81 -15.17 -0.91
C VAL A 154 -1.92 -16.18 -0.68
N ASP A 155 -1.73 -17.08 0.28
CA ASP A 155 -2.68 -18.18 0.56
C ASP A 155 -2.99 -19.03 -0.69
N GLY A 156 -1.97 -19.27 -1.52
CA GLY A 156 -2.12 -20.00 -2.79
C GLY A 156 -2.90 -19.25 -3.87
N ASN A 157 -3.30 -18.00 -3.64
CA ASN A 157 -4.04 -17.19 -4.60
C ASN A 157 -3.17 -16.02 -5.13
N PRO A 158 -2.84 -15.99 -6.43
CA PRO A 158 -2.08 -14.88 -7.05
C PRO A 158 -2.91 -13.58 -7.19
N ASN A 159 -4.23 -13.70 -7.18
CA ASN A 159 -5.18 -12.64 -7.54
C ASN A 159 -5.92 -12.07 -6.32
N LEU A 160 -5.38 -12.28 -5.12
CA LEU A 160 -5.97 -11.76 -3.90
C LEU A 160 -5.60 -10.28 -3.75
N TYR A 161 -6.56 -9.36 -3.89
CA TYR A 161 -6.35 -7.90 -3.74
C TYR A 161 -7.16 -7.33 -2.57
N ALA A 162 -6.63 -6.26 -1.96
CA ALA A 162 -7.39 -5.46 -1.02
C ALA A 162 -8.29 -4.47 -1.77
N THR A 163 -9.52 -4.31 -1.30
CA THR A 163 -10.54 -3.41 -1.88
C THR A 163 -10.27 -1.92 -1.66
N HIS A 164 -9.40 -1.54 -0.71
CA HIS A 164 -9.31 -0.17 -0.18
C HIS A 164 -8.10 0.64 -0.66
N ALA A 165 -7.18 0.05 -1.43
CA ALA A 165 -5.92 0.68 -1.85
C ALA A 165 -6.00 1.13 -3.32
N ARG A 166 -6.63 2.28 -3.60
CA ARG A 166 -6.73 2.83 -4.97
C ARG A 166 -6.34 4.31 -5.03
N SER A 167 -5.77 4.71 -6.16
CA SER A 167 -5.48 6.10 -6.47
C SER A 167 -6.78 6.90 -6.64
N ASN A 168 -6.79 8.14 -6.17
CA ASN A 168 -7.85 9.13 -6.40
C ASN A 168 -7.57 10.01 -7.64
N ALA A 169 -6.42 9.82 -8.30
CA ALA A 169 -6.10 10.51 -9.54
C ALA A 169 -7.04 10.07 -10.67
N ASN A 170 -7.32 10.97 -11.61
CA ASN A 170 -8.02 10.60 -12.83
C ASN A 170 -7.08 9.80 -13.73
N LEU A 171 -7.05 8.47 -13.54
CA LEU A 171 -6.19 7.58 -14.34
C LEU A 171 -6.77 7.31 -15.74
N GLN A 172 -8.08 7.49 -15.92
CA GLN A 172 -8.79 7.15 -17.16
C GLN A 172 -8.33 7.99 -18.34
N CYS A 173 -7.89 9.23 -18.13
CA CYS A 173 -7.38 10.06 -19.22
C CYS A 173 -6.06 9.53 -19.82
N TYR A 174 -5.37 8.61 -19.13
CA TYR A 174 -4.18 7.93 -19.62
C TYR A 174 -4.47 6.51 -20.14
N ASN A 175 -5.74 6.08 -20.07
CA ASN A 175 -6.24 4.81 -20.61
C ASN A 175 -6.92 5.03 -21.96
N ALA A 176 -6.22 5.68 -22.90
CA ALA A 176 -6.72 5.95 -24.25
C ALA A 176 -6.49 4.78 -25.23
N PHE A 177 -5.98 3.65 -24.75
CA PHE A 177 -5.64 2.50 -25.59
C PHE A 177 -6.90 1.77 -26.06
N ASN A 178 -7.02 1.55 -27.38
CA ASN A 178 -8.04 0.67 -27.93
C ASN A 178 -7.66 -0.77 -27.63
N THR A 179 -8.36 -1.41 -26.68
CA THR A 179 -8.09 -2.78 -26.23
C THR A 179 -8.62 -3.86 -27.19
N ASP A 180 -9.20 -3.48 -28.32
CA ASP A 180 -9.65 -4.44 -29.33
C ASP A 180 -8.42 -5.06 -30.05
N VAL A 181 -8.08 -6.28 -29.64
CA VAL A 181 -6.89 -7.05 -30.04
C VAL A 181 -6.80 -7.24 -31.56
N GLU A 182 -7.92 -7.17 -32.28
CA GLU A 182 -7.95 -7.33 -33.74
C GLU A 182 -7.84 -6.00 -34.51
N SER A 183 -7.77 -4.86 -33.81
CA SER A 183 -7.88 -3.53 -34.42
C SER A 183 -6.56 -2.77 -34.59
N MET A 184 -5.47 -3.23 -33.96
CA MET A 184 -4.18 -2.53 -33.95
C MET A 184 -3.05 -3.44 -34.45
N THR A 185 -2.26 -2.94 -35.40
CA THR A 185 -1.04 -3.60 -35.87
C THR A 185 0.09 -3.49 -34.86
N VAL A 186 1.10 -4.36 -34.97
CA VAL A 186 2.32 -4.29 -34.13
C VAL A 186 3.03 -2.94 -34.28
N GLY A 187 3.01 -2.35 -35.47
CA GLY A 187 3.57 -1.01 -35.72
C GLY A 187 2.83 0.07 -34.94
N GLU A 188 1.50 0.10 -35.02
CA GLU A 188 0.68 1.07 -34.28
C GLU A 188 0.81 0.92 -32.75
N LEU A 189 0.95 -0.31 -32.26
CA LEU A 189 1.24 -0.55 -30.84
C LEU A 189 2.61 0.01 -30.45
N THR A 190 3.63 -0.21 -31.29
CA THR A 190 4.98 0.31 -31.04
C THR A 190 4.98 1.83 -31.02
N ASP A 191 4.37 2.47 -32.02
CA ASP A 191 4.23 3.92 -32.11
C ASP A 191 3.49 4.50 -30.89
N TYR A 192 2.44 3.82 -30.43
CA TYR A 192 1.71 4.21 -29.23
C TYR A 192 2.59 4.15 -27.97
N LEU A 193 3.31 3.04 -27.76
CA LEU A 193 4.19 2.87 -26.60
C LEU A 193 5.34 3.87 -26.60
N GLU A 194 5.95 4.13 -27.77
CA GLU A 194 6.96 5.16 -27.93
C GLU A 194 6.40 6.55 -27.63
N HIS A 195 5.21 6.88 -28.15
CA HIS A 195 4.55 8.13 -27.83
C HIS A 195 4.29 8.28 -26.34
N TYR A 196 3.78 7.23 -25.68
CA TYR A 196 3.49 7.23 -24.25
C TYR A 196 4.76 7.46 -23.40
N ALA A 197 5.85 6.76 -23.74
CA ALA A 197 7.14 6.92 -23.06
C ALA A 197 7.73 8.33 -23.27
N ASN A 198 7.64 8.87 -24.49
CA ASN A 198 8.09 10.23 -24.80
C ASN A 198 7.28 11.29 -24.04
N SER A 199 5.95 11.14 -23.99
CA SER A 199 5.09 12.01 -23.19
C SER A 199 5.45 11.97 -21.72
N PHE A 200 5.64 10.77 -21.16
CA PHE A 200 6.07 10.59 -19.77
C PHE A 200 7.42 11.26 -19.51
N GLN A 201 8.40 11.09 -20.41
CA GLN A 201 9.72 11.72 -20.28
C GLN A 201 9.61 13.25 -20.28
N SER A 202 8.77 13.83 -21.15
CA SER A 202 8.57 15.29 -21.25
C SER A 202 7.69 15.90 -20.16
N GLU A 203 7.00 15.09 -19.34
CA GLU A 203 6.04 15.60 -18.35
C GLU A 203 6.74 16.26 -17.15
N ASP A 204 6.52 17.55 -16.95
CA ASP A 204 7.13 18.33 -15.87
C ASP A 204 6.28 18.36 -14.58
N ASP A 205 4.98 18.03 -14.65
CA ASP A 205 4.13 17.87 -13.48
C ASP A 205 4.32 16.47 -12.85
N PRO A 206 4.92 16.36 -11.66
CA PRO A 206 5.13 15.08 -11.00
C PRO A 206 3.83 14.33 -10.70
N SER A 207 2.72 15.06 -10.53
CA SER A 207 1.41 14.47 -10.31
C SER A 207 0.88 13.80 -11.58
N ILE A 208 1.04 14.43 -12.75
CA ILE A 208 0.66 13.82 -14.03
C ILE A 208 1.57 12.63 -14.35
N ALA A 209 2.89 12.78 -14.18
CA ALA A 209 3.84 11.70 -14.41
C ALA A 209 3.51 10.46 -13.54
N LEU A 210 3.13 10.66 -12.28
CA LEU A 210 2.64 9.57 -11.43
C LEU A 210 1.33 8.98 -11.91
N ALA A 211 0.37 9.79 -12.35
CA ALA A 211 -0.88 9.28 -12.90
C ALA A 211 -0.63 8.36 -14.11
N MET A 212 0.31 8.71 -14.98
CA MET A 212 0.72 7.86 -16.10
C MET A 212 1.26 6.50 -15.63
N ILE A 213 2.20 6.52 -14.67
CA ILE A 213 2.76 5.29 -14.07
C ILE A 213 1.65 4.42 -13.45
N GLN A 214 0.75 5.01 -12.67
CA GLN A 214 -0.29 4.26 -11.96
C GLN A 214 -1.41 3.78 -12.89
N ALA A 215 -1.62 4.45 -14.03
CA ALA A 215 -2.60 4.05 -15.02
C ALA A 215 -2.12 2.81 -15.81
N ASN A 216 -0.89 2.84 -16.36
CA ASN A 216 -0.36 1.77 -17.20
C ASN A 216 1.15 1.57 -16.97
N PRO A 217 1.56 0.97 -15.85
CA PRO A 217 3.00 0.79 -15.55
C PRO A 217 3.72 -0.05 -16.62
N GLY A 218 3.01 -1.01 -17.23
CA GLY A 218 3.55 -1.85 -18.30
C GLY A 218 3.93 -1.10 -19.57
N HIS A 219 3.28 0.03 -19.90
CA HIS A 219 3.65 0.85 -21.07
C HIS A 219 5.03 1.52 -20.90
N LEU A 220 5.50 1.64 -19.67
CA LEU A 220 6.77 2.26 -19.30
C LEU A 220 7.83 1.23 -18.89
N ALA A 221 7.54 -0.08 -18.99
CA ALA A 221 8.51 -1.14 -18.70
C ALA A 221 9.85 -1.00 -19.47
N PRO A 222 9.88 -0.57 -20.75
CA PRO A 222 11.14 -0.38 -21.49
C PRO A 222 12.11 0.62 -20.85
N ILE A 223 11.64 1.53 -19.99
CA ILE A 223 12.51 2.47 -19.24
C ILE A 223 13.45 1.75 -18.26
N LEU A 224 13.13 0.49 -17.93
CA LEU A 224 13.94 -0.35 -17.05
C LEU A 224 14.96 -1.22 -17.79
N ASP A 225 14.96 -1.21 -19.13
CA ASP A 225 15.90 -1.95 -19.97
C ASP A 225 17.33 -1.45 -19.74
N VAL A 226 18.21 -2.33 -19.25
CA VAL A 226 19.61 -1.98 -18.98
C VAL A 226 20.55 -2.10 -20.19
N GLN A 227 20.11 -2.72 -21.28
CA GLN A 227 20.85 -2.72 -22.56
C GLN A 227 20.88 -1.33 -23.18
N THR A 228 19.94 -0.46 -22.81
CA THR A 228 19.95 0.96 -23.16
C THR A 228 20.23 1.81 -21.90
N PRO A 229 21.51 2.09 -21.55
CA PRO A 229 21.87 2.72 -20.27
C PRO A 229 21.19 4.07 -19.97
N LYS A 230 20.73 4.79 -21.00
CA LYS A 230 20.03 6.07 -20.85
C LYS A 230 18.58 5.92 -20.41
N ASN A 231 17.98 4.73 -20.53
CA ASN A 231 16.58 4.51 -20.16
C ASN A 231 16.37 4.75 -18.67
N ILE A 232 17.23 4.20 -17.81
CA ILE A 232 17.12 4.42 -16.36
C ILE A 232 17.31 5.89 -15.96
N GLU A 233 18.02 6.69 -16.77
CA GLU A 233 18.15 8.12 -16.51
C GLU A 233 16.79 8.80 -16.49
N VAL A 234 15.80 8.37 -17.29
CA VAL A 234 14.44 8.92 -17.26
C VAL A 234 13.86 8.80 -15.84
N LEU A 235 13.96 7.61 -15.23
CA LEU A 235 13.47 7.38 -13.86
C LEU A 235 14.24 8.22 -12.82
N VAL A 236 15.56 8.31 -12.97
CA VAL A 236 16.42 9.12 -12.09
C VAL A 236 16.06 10.60 -12.17
N HIS A 237 15.79 11.13 -13.36
CA HIS A 237 15.38 12.52 -13.57
C HIS A 237 13.99 12.83 -12.99
N LYS A 238 13.08 11.84 -12.91
CA LYS A 238 11.76 12.02 -12.25
C LYS A 238 11.82 11.97 -10.72
N ALA A 239 12.89 11.43 -10.14
CA ALA A 239 12.98 11.23 -8.69
C ALA A 239 12.81 12.51 -7.85
N PRO A 240 13.37 13.68 -8.19
CA PRO A 240 13.16 14.91 -7.40
C PRO A 240 11.69 15.35 -7.38
N GLY A 241 11.00 15.30 -8.53
CA GLY A 241 9.57 15.60 -8.62
C GLY A 241 8.74 14.63 -7.80
N HIS A 242 9.08 13.34 -7.85
CA HIS A 242 8.39 12.32 -7.06
C HIS A 242 8.62 12.51 -5.54
N ALA A 243 9.85 12.80 -5.12
CA ALA A 243 10.15 13.15 -3.72
C ALA A 243 9.32 14.34 -3.24
N LEU A 244 9.18 15.37 -4.07
CA LEU A 244 8.34 16.53 -3.77
C LEU A 244 6.87 16.14 -3.62
N GLN A 245 6.33 15.30 -4.52
CA GLN A 245 4.96 14.80 -4.40
C GLN A 245 4.76 14.02 -3.09
N ARG A 246 5.72 13.19 -2.70
CA ARG A 246 5.68 12.45 -1.42
C ARG A 246 5.66 13.41 -0.22
N PHE A 247 6.45 14.48 -0.26
CA PHE A 247 6.40 15.53 0.75
C PHE A 247 5.02 16.18 0.82
N ILE A 248 4.49 16.66 -0.31
CA ILE A 248 3.17 17.31 -0.37
C ILE A 248 2.08 16.39 0.18
N GLN A 249 2.06 15.13 -0.27
CA GLN A 249 1.01 14.18 0.10
C GLN A 249 1.10 13.73 1.57
N SER A 250 2.32 13.63 2.13
CA SER A 250 2.49 13.38 3.57
C SER A 250 2.13 14.60 4.43
N HIS A 251 2.07 15.81 3.85
CA HIS A 251 1.74 17.06 4.55
C HIS A 251 0.42 17.67 4.09
N SER A 252 -0.46 16.90 3.45
CA SER A 252 -1.71 17.39 2.84
C SER A 252 -2.70 18.02 3.84
N TYR A 253 -2.42 17.89 5.14
CA TYR A 253 -3.19 18.48 6.23
C TYR A 253 -2.76 19.91 6.58
N LEU A 254 -1.63 20.40 6.05
CA LEU A 254 -1.18 21.77 6.29
C LEU A 254 -2.06 22.77 5.52
N ASP A 255 -2.49 23.84 6.19
CA ASP A 255 -3.34 24.89 5.60
C ASP A 255 -2.76 25.42 4.28
N ARG A 256 -1.45 25.67 4.22
CA ARG A 256 -0.76 26.12 2.99
C ARG A 256 -0.96 25.17 1.80
N ILE A 257 -0.99 23.85 2.04
CA ILE A 257 -1.21 22.86 0.98
C ILE A 257 -2.69 22.82 0.59
N ILE A 258 -3.59 22.89 1.56
CA ILE A 258 -5.03 22.96 1.31
C ILE A 258 -5.38 24.19 0.46
N ASP A 259 -4.84 25.36 0.82
CA ASP A 259 -5.02 26.62 0.10
C ASP A 259 -4.47 26.50 -1.33
N ALA A 260 -3.26 25.98 -1.50
CA ALA A 260 -2.66 25.78 -2.82
C ALA A 260 -3.46 24.81 -3.72
N MET A 261 -4.06 23.77 -3.14
CA MET A 261 -4.95 22.86 -3.88
C MET A 261 -6.22 23.57 -4.37
N GLN A 262 -6.78 24.47 -3.54
CA GLN A 262 -7.94 25.28 -3.94
C GLN A 262 -7.57 26.30 -5.02
N GLU A 263 -6.40 26.93 -4.92
CA GLU A 263 -5.88 27.83 -5.95
C GLU A 263 -5.66 27.11 -7.27
N GLN A 264 -5.05 25.93 -7.26
CA GLN A 264 -4.85 25.10 -8.45
C GLN A 264 -6.18 24.74 -9.12
N ALA A 265 -7.18 24.34 -8.33
CA ALA A 265 -8.51 23.99 -8.85
C ALA A 265 -9.24 25.19 -9.48
N ASN A 266 -8.96 26.41 -9.02
CA ASN A 266 -9.56 27.65 -9.53
C ASN A 266 -8.71 28.33 -10.63
N ALA A 267 -7.53 27.80 -10.95
CA ALA A 267 -6.61 28.40 -11.91
C ALA A 267 -7.19 28.35 -13.34
N THR A 268 -7.04 29.46 -14.08
CA THR A 268 -7.47 29.55 -15.48
C THR A 268 -6.51 28.85 -16.45
N LEU A 269 -5.25 28.66 -16.05
CA LEU A 269 -4.24 27.92 -16.81
C LEU A 269 -3.76 26.74 -15.94
N PRO A 270 -3.62 25.52 -16.51
CA PRO A 270 -3.07 24.39 -15.78
C PRO A 270 -1.65 24.70 -15.29
N GLN A 271 -1.43 24.49 -13.99
CA GLN A 271 -0.13 24.57 -13.34
C GLN A 271 -0.01 23.42 -12.34
N PRO A 272 1.21 22.87 -12.14
CA PRO A 272 1.41 21.83 -11.16
C PRO A 272 1.25 22.39 -9.74
N LEU A 273 0.78 21.56 -8.80
CA LEU A 273 0.50 21.99 -7.43
C LEU A 273 1.74 22.60 -6.74
N TRP A 274 2.93 22.07 -7.04
CA TRP A 274 4.18 22.62 -6.49
C TRP A 274 4.42 24.08 -6.91
N ALA A 275 3.95 24.53 -8.08
CA ALA A 275 4.16 25.90 -8.55
C ALA A 275 3.30 26.91 -7.76
N HIS A 276 2.14 26.48 -7.24
CA HIS A 276 1.34 27.27 -6.30
C HIS A 276 2.00 27.36 -4.92
N LEU A 277 2.64 26.26 -4.49
CA LEU A 277 3.31 26.21 -3.20
C LEU A 277 4.62 27.01 -3.19
N TRP A 278 5.39 26.98 -4.27
CA TRP A 278 6.70 27.63 -4.40
C TRP A 278 6.80 28.42 -5.71
N PRO A 279 6.05 29.53 -5.85
CA PRO A 279 6.00 30.30 -7.09
C PRO A 279 7.36 30.87 -7.51
N GLU A 280 8.22 31.19 -6.53
CA GLU A 280 9.59 31.65 -6.78
C GLU A 280 10.45 30.62 -7.54
N ALA A 281 10.17 29.33 -7.36
CA ALA A 281 10.91 28.25 -8.01
C ALA A 281 10.51 28.08 -9.49
N ALA A 282 9.32 28.54 -9.90
CA ALA A 282 8.78 28.34 -11.25
C ALA A 282 9.63 28.97 -12.37
N THR A 283 10.51 29.92 -12.02
CA THR A 283 11.43 30.55 -12.98
C THR A 283 12.78 29.82 -13.13
N SER A 284 13.01 28.77 -12.34
CA SER A 284 14.23 27.96 -12.38
C SER A 284 14.21 26.96 -13.53
N ASN A 285 15.40 26.61 -14.05
CA ASN A 285 15.56 25.52 -15.03
C ASN A 285 15.25 24.14 -14.44
N ASN A 286 15.35 23.96 -13.11
CA ASN A 286 15.08 22.70 -12.41
C ASN A 286 14.27 22.99 -11.13
N PRO A 287 12.99 23.37 -11.26
CA PRO A 287 12.18 23.89 -10.15
C PRO A 287 12.02 22.87 -9.02
N THR A 288 11.72 21.62 -9.36
CA THR A 288 11.50 20.54 -8.38
C THR A 288 12.77 20.21 -7.57
N SER A 289 13.94 20.22 -8.21
CA SER A 289 15.23 20.00 -7.53
C SER A 289 15.60 21.18 -6.61
N LEU A 290 15.30 22.41 -7.04
CA LEU A 290 15.51 23.61 -6.23
C LEU A 290 14.63 23.58 -4.97
N VAL A 291 13.34 23.27 -5.12
CA VAL A 291 12.41 23.13 -3.98
C VAL A 291 12.83 21.99 -3.06
N LEU A 292 13.21 20.84 -3.62
CA LEU A 292 13.65 19.72 -2.79
C LEU A 292 14.90 20.07 -1.97
N SER A 293 15.84 20.82 -2.55
CA SER A 293 17.04 21.29 -1.85
C SER A 293 16.72 22.27 -0.72
N SER A 294 15.62 23.03 -0.80
CA SER A 294 15.18 23.91 0.28
C SER A 294 14.46 23.14 1.40
N LEU A 295 13.71 22.09 1.04
CA LEU A 295 13.02 21.21 1.99
C LEU A 295 13.94 20.20 2.69
N VAL A 296 15.09 19.89 2.08
CA VAL A 296 16.05 18.90 2.60
C VAL A 296 17.48 19.42 2.35
N PRO A 297 17.96 20.40 3.12
CA PRO A 297 19.21 21.10 2.82
C PRO A 297 20.47 20.28 3.07
N ASN A 298 20.38 19.20 3.86
CA ASN A 298 21.50 18.30 4.11
C ASN A 298 21.69 17.34 2.91
N SER A 299 22.88 17.32 2.32
CA SER A 299 23.16 16.52 1.13
C SER A 299 22.98 15.01 1.32
N ALA A 300 23.33 14.46 2.48
CA ALA A 300 23.12 13.04 2.78
C ALA A 300 21.63 12.71 2.89
N ASN A 301 20.86 13.58 3.54
CA ASN A 301 19.40 13.46 3.61
C ASN A 301 18.75 13.63 2.23
N HIS A 302 19.28 14.51 1.39
CA HIS A 302 18.80 14.71 0.03
C HIS A 302 19.00 13.44 -0.80
N SER A 303 20.19 12.83 -0.74
CA SER A 303 20.46 11.53 -1.38
C SER A 303 19.53 10.43 -0.87
N LEU A 304 19.23 10.42 0.43
CA LEU A 304 18.30 9.47 1.01
C LEU A 304 16.86 9.64 0.48
N VAL A 305 16.36 10.88 0.43
CA VAL A 305 15.02 11.16 -0.09
C VAL A 305 14.91 10.80 -1.58
N LEU A 306 15.97 11.03 -2.35
CA LEU A 306 16.03 10.59 -3.75
C LEU A 306 16.07 9.07 -3.89
N ALA A 307 16.85 8.36 -3.07
CA ALA A 307 16.86 6.90 -3.07
C ALA A 307 15.46 6.34 -2.78
N LEU A 308 14.77 6.92 -1.81
CA LEU A 308 13.40 6.56 -1.47
C LEU A 308 12.43 6.78 -2.65
N ALA A 309 12.54 7.92 -3.31
CA ALA A 309 11.74 8.24 -4.47
C ALA A 309 12.03 7.30 -5.67
N GLN A 310 13.30 7.02 -5.93
CA GLN A 310 13.73 6.12 -7.00
C GLN A 310 13.20 4.70 -6.79
N PHE A 311 13.33 4.16 -5.59
CA PHE A 311 12.82 2.83 -5.27
C PHE A 311 11.29 2.77 -5.38
N CYS A 312 10.59 3.82 -4.93
CA CYS A 312 9.13 3.91 -5.03
C CYS A 312 8.64 3.94 -6.48
N LEU A 313 9.29 4.72 -7.36
CA LEU A 313 8.98 4.74 -8.80
C LEU A 313 9.31 3.40 -9.46
N PHE A 314 10.47 2.82 -9.15
CA PHE A 314 10.90 1.54 -9.66
C PHE A 314 9.90 0.43 -9.34
N LEU A 315 9.44 0.33 -8.09
CA LEU A 315 8.46 -0.69 -7.71
C LEU A 315 7.12 -0.51 -8.44
N GLN A 316 6.68 0.72 -8.69
CA GLN A 316 5.45 0.96 -9.44
C GLN A 316 5.54 0.46 -10.89
N LEU A 317 6.73 0.51 -11.51
CA LEU A 317 6.97 0.06 -12.88
C LEU A 317 7.31 -1.43 -12.97
N ASN A 318 8.26 -1.88 -12.15
CA ASN A 318 8.82 -3.22 -12.20
C ASN A 318 7.98 -4.25 -11.42
N GLN A 319 7.35 -3.80 -10.34
CA GLN A 319 6.60 -4.66 -9.41
C GLN A 319 5.14 -4.19 -9.22
N PRO A 320 4.39 -3.80 -10.27
CA PRO A 320 3.06 -3.21 -10.11
C PRO A 320 2.08 -4.16 -9.40
N GLU A 321 2.16 -5.46 -9.71
CA GLU A 321 1.35 -6.51 -9.10
C GLU A 321 1.55 -6.67 -7.59
N ILE A 322 2.71 -6.27 -7.09
CA ILE A 322 3.00 -6.20 -5.65
C ILE A 322 2.68 -4.82 -5.12
N TYR A 323 3.21 -3.77 -5.75
CA TYR A 323 3.13 -2.40 -5.25
C TYR A 323 1.69 -1.96 -5.01
N PHE A 324 0.77 -2.23 -5.95
CA PHE A 324 -0.65 -1.88 -5.83
C PHE A 324 -1.48 -2.94 -5.09
N ASN A 325 -0.85 -4.01 -4.60
CA ASN A 325 -1.51 -5.06 -3.84
C ASN A 325 -1.06 -5.04 -2.38
N ALA A 326 -1.84 -4.34 -1.56
CA ALA A 326 -1.56 -4.16 -0.14
C ALA A 326 -1.43 -5.48 0.65
N ILE A 327 -2.11 -6.55 0.20
CA ILE A 327 -2.02 -7.87 0.83
C ILE A 327 -0.64 -8.50 0.54
N LYS A 328 -0.19 -8.44 -0.72
CA LYS A 328 1.16 -8.91 -1.09
C LYS A 328 2.25 -8.11 -0.37
N VAL A 329 2.11 -6.79 -0.29
CA VAL A 329 3.02 -5.94 0.50
C VAL A 329 3.03 -6.38 1.97
N SER A 330 1.87 -6.61 2.58
CA SER A 330 1.77 -7.11 3.96
C SER A 330 2.51 -8.43 4.16
N ALA A 331 2.31 -9.40 3.26
CA ALA A 331 2.98 -10.69 3.32
C ALA A 331 4.51 -10.55 3.28
N LEU A 332 5.03 -9.69 2.41
CA LEU A 332 6.47 -9.48 2.23
C LEU A 332 7.11 -8.76 3.42
N VAL A 333 6.49 -7.68 3.89
CA VAL A 333 7.06 -6.90 5.00
C VAL A 333 6.95 -7.63 6.33
N HIS A 334 5.99 -8.53 6.50
CA HIS A 334 5.81 -9.29 7.74
C HIS A 334 7.07 -10.09 8.11
N GLN A 335 7.71 -10.75 7.14
CA GLN A 335 8.95 -11.48 7.37
C GLN A 335 10.10 -10.54 7.75
N ALA A 336 10.24 -9.39 7.07
CA ALA A 336 11.26 -8.39 7.38
C ALA A 336 11.07 -7.80 8.79
N CYS A 337 9.84 -7.54 9.20
CA CYS A 337 9.53 -6.97 10.51
C CYS A 337 9.75 -7.98 11.66
N HIS A 338 9.41 -9.25 11.44
CA HIS A 338 9.61 -10.30 12.43
C HIS A 338 11.10 -10.54 12.75
N LYS A 339 12.01 -10.36 11.78
CA LYS A 339 13.47 -10.48 12.01
C LYS A 339 13.98 -9.49 13.08
N HIS A 340 13.35 -8.32 13.21
CA HIS A 340 13.77 -7.26 14.14
C HIS A 340 12.90 -7.15 15.39
N GLY A 341 11.99 -8.10 15.63
CA GLY A 341 11.07 -8.07 16.78
C GLY A 341 10.07 -6.89 16.77
N GLY A 342 9.98 -6.17 15.65
CA GLY A 342 9.10 -5.02 15.46
C GLY A 342 7.74 -5.41 14.89
N LEU A 343 6.74 -4.55 15.10
CA LEU A 343 5.43 -4.70 14.45
C LEU A 343 5.53 -4.24 12.99
N PRO A 344 4.85 -4.90 12.03
CA PRO A 344 4.78 -4.43 10.66
C PRO A 344 4.23 -3.01 10.59
N ARG A 345 5.02 -2.09 10.04
CA ARG A 345 4.62 -0.70 9.82
C ARG A 345 4.12 -0.52 8.40
N LEU A 346 2.97 -1.11 8.14
CA LEU A 346 2.32 -1.01 6.84
C LEU A 346 1.41 0.21 6.82
N ALA A 347 1.88 1.27 6.17
CA ALA A 347 1.11 2.49 6.04
C ALA A 347 1.25 3.11 4.66
N THR A 348 0.21 3.80 4.22
CA THR A 348 0.24 4.69 3.05
C THR A 348 0.32 6.14 3.50
N LEU A 349 0.79 7.00 2.62
CA LEU A 349 0.50 8.43 2.74
C LEU A 349 -1.02 8.63 2.55
N THR A 350 -1.57 9.70 3.11
CA THR A 350 -2.98 10.07 2.86
C THR A 350 -3.23 10.11 1.36
N LEU A 351 -4.33 9.52 0.89
CA LEU A 351 -4.63 9.38 -0.54
C LEU A 351 -4.97 10.75 -1.15
N ALA A 352 -4.00 11.43 -1.78
CA ALA A 352 -4.24 12.71 -2.46
C ALA A 352 -3.13 13.10 -3.48
N PRO A 353 -3.37 12.96 -4.80
CA PRO A 353 -4.34 12.08 -5.43
C PRO A 353 -3.80 10.65 -5.61
N HIS A 354 -2.52 10.39 -5.37
CA HIS A 354 -1.85 9.15 -5.75
C HIS A 354 -1.86 8.09 -4.66
N PHE A 355 -1.80 6.82 -5.05
CA PHE A 355 -1.54 5.74 -4.09
C PHE A 355 -0.03 5.64 -3.81
N LEU A 356 0.39 5.97 -2.59
CA LEU A 356 1.80 5.96 -2.19
C LEU A 356 2.00 5.26 -0.84
N TRP A 357 2.94 4.33 -0.78
CA TRP A 357 3.41 3.75 0.48
C TRP A 357 4.21 4.75 1.30
N SER A 358 4.11 4.66 2.63
CA SER A 358 4.95 5.43 3.56
C SER A 358 6.44 5.06 3.45
N ASP A 359 7.31 5.91 3.97
CA ASP A 359 8.76 5.71 3.92
C ASP A 359 9.16 4.44 4.70
N ALA A 360 8.54 4.19 5.85
CA ALA A 360 8.74 2.97 6.63
C ALA A 360 8.36 1.70 5.85
N THR A 361 7.23 1.73 5.13
CA THR A 361 6.80 0.60 4.29
C THR A 361 7.83 0.32 3.19
N LEU A 362 8.35 1.36 2.53
CA LEU A 362 9.35 1.21 1.47
C LEU A 362 10.68 0.68 2.02
N CYS A 363 11.14 1.16 3.17
CA CYS A 363 12.34 0.61 3.83
C CYS A 363 12.15 -0.87 4.20
N ALA A 364 10.97 -1.24 4.68
CA ALA A 364 10.65 -2.64 5.00
C ALA A 364 10.60 -3.53 3.74
N LEU A 365 10.09 -3.03 2.61
CA LEU A 365 10.11 -3.72 1.33
C LEU A 365 11.55 -3.89 0.80
N ALA A 366 12.40 -2.86 0.94
CA ALA A 366 13.82 -2.95 0.57
C ALA A 366 14.58 -3.98 1.43
N ALA A 367 14.24 -4.12 2.72
CA ALA A 367 14.80 -5.13 3.63
C ALA A 367 14.08 -6.50 3.59
N SER A 368 13.10 -6.67 2.69
CA SER A 368 12.33 -7.90 2.54
C SER A 368 12.99 -8.89 1.57
N PRO A 369 12.52 -10.14 1.49
CA PRO A 369 13.00 -11.09 0.48
C PRO A 369 12.88 -10.58 -0.96
N MET A 370 11.93 -9.68 -1.26
CA MET A 370 11.84 -9.04 -2.58
C MET A 370 13.05 -8.12 -2.83
N GLY A 371 13.50 -7.37 -1.83
CA GLY A 371 14.70 -6.55 -1.93
C GLY A 371 15.95 -7.40 -2.10
N ASP A 372 16.06 -8.49 -1.32
CA ASP A 372 17.15 -9.47 -1.47
C ASP A 372 17.16 -10.06 -2.89
N TYR A 373 16.01 -10.48 -3.41
CA TYR A 373 15.84 -10.99 -4.78
C TYR A 373 16.26 -9.97 -5.85
N LEU A 374 15.78 -8.73 -5.74
CA LEU A 374 16.13 -7.69 -6.70
C LEU A 374 17.64 -7.44 -6.75
N LEU A 375 18.31 -7.50 -5.60
CA LEU A 375 19.77 -7.35 -5.51
C LEU A 375 20.56 -8.53 -6.08
N THR A 376 19.95 -9.70 -6.30
CA THR A 376 20.61 -10.82 -7.01
C THR A 376 20.51 -10.71 -8.52
N ARG A 377 19.67 -9.80 -9.05
CA ARG A 377 19.44 -9.64 -10.48
C ARG A 377 20.60 -8.90 -11.16
N SER A 378 21.22 -9.53 -12.16
CA SER A 378 22.33 -8.88 -12.92
C SER A 378 21.85 -7.73 -13.80
N ASN A 379 20.59 -7.75 -14.22
CA ASN A 379 19.94 -6.74 -15.04
C ASN A 379 19.27 -5.62 -14.21
N LEU A 380 19.49 -5.55 -12.90
CA LEU A 380 19.02 -4.42 -12.09
C LEU A 380 19.95 -3.21 -12.26
N ALA A 381 19.39 -2.05 -12.61
CA ALA A 381 20.19 -0.85 -12.79
C ALA A 381 20.87 -0.38 -11.49
N ILE A 382 22.13 0.07 -11.58
CA ILE A 382 22.96 0.50 -10.43
C ILE A 382 22.28 1.53 -9.51
N PRO A 383 21.62 2.60 -10.02
CA PRO A 383 20.94 3.54 -9.14
C PRO A 383 19.86 2.89 -8.27
N ILE A 384 19.19 1.86 -8.78
CA ILE A 384 18.16 1.12 -8.04
C ILE A 384 18.79 0.19 -7.01
N GLN A 385 19.87 -0.51 -7.37
CA GLN A 385 20.64 -1.31 -6.41
C GLN A 385 21.08 -0.46 -5.20
N GLN A 386 21.65 0.72 -5.46
CA GLN A 386 22.08 1.66 -4.43
C GLN A 386 20.91 2.14 -3.56
N ALA A 387 19.77 2.45 -4.18
CA ALA A 387 18.57 2.86 -3.46
C ALA A 387 18.06 1.75 -2.52
N ILE A 388 17.97 0.50 -3.00
CA ILE A 388 17.56 -0.64 -2.17
C ILE A 388 18.52 -0.82 -1.00
N MET A 389 19.83 -0.82 -1.25
CA MET A 389 20.84 -0.98 -0.20
C MET A 389 20.73 0.09 0.88
N VAL A 390 20.59 1.36 0.50
CA VAL A 390 20.44 2.47 1.46
C VAL A 390 19.18 2.29 2.30
N LEU A 391 18.02 2.05 1.67
CA LEU A 391 16.74 1.94 2.37
C LEU A 391 16.68 0.70 3.28
N ALA A 392 17.26 -0.42 2.86
CA ALA A 392 17.32 -1.63 3.66
C ALA A 392 18.10 -1.41 4.98
N THR A 393 19.16 -0.59 4.98
CA THR A 393 19.92 -0.27 6.20
C THR A 393 19.16 0.58 7.21
N LEU A 394 18.09 1.25 6.79
CA LEU A 394 17.24 2.08 7.65
C LEU A 394 16.09 1.29 8.29
N HIS A 395 15.88 0.04 7.88
CA HIS A 395 14.84 -0.81 8.48
C HIS A 395 15.30 -1.40 9.82
N PRO A 396 14.48 -1.34 10.89
CA PRO A 396 13.15 -0.72 10.97
C PRO A 396 13.21 0.81 11.19
N LEU A 397 12.35 1.55 10.50
CA LEU A 397 12.20 2.99 10.71
C LEU A 397 11.24 3.26 11.89
N ASP A 398 11.68 4.09 12.85
CA ASP A 398 10.93 4.46 14.07
C ASP A 398 9.78 5.44 13.84
N VAL A 399 9.71 6.05 12.66
CA VAL A 399 8.58 6.87 12.18
C VAL A 399 8.08 6.40 10.80
N PHE A 400 6.87 6.80 10.37
CA PHE A 400 6.33 6.40 9.07
C PHE A 400 6.90 7.19 7.88
N THR A 401 7.35 8.42 8.14
CA THR A 401 7.97 9.32 7.17
C THR A 401 9.39 9.66 7.63
N LEU A 402 10.28 9.99 6.71
CA LEU A 402 11.62 10.42 7.04
C LEU A 402 11.59 11.77 7.79
N PRO A 403 12.23 11.89 8.96
CA PRO A 403 12.31 13.16 9.70
C PRO A 403 13.06 14.27 8.98
N CYS A 404 13.76 13.94 7.89
CA CYS A 404 14.63 14.89 7.19
C CYS A 404 13.90 15.87 6.29
N TYR A 405 12.60 15.68 6.05
CA TYR A 405 11.76 16.72 5.50
C TYR A 405 11.64 17.84 6.54
N SER A 406 12.35 18.96 6.33
CA SER A 406 12.14 20.15 7.16
C SER A 406 10.87 20.85 6.66
N ALA A 407 9.78 20.75 7.43
CA ALA A 407 8.56 21.50 7.17
C ALA A 407 8.73 22.98 7.54
#